data_AF-A0A519S200-F1
#
_entry.id   AF-A0A519S200-F1
#
_cell.length_a   1.000
_cell.length_b   1.000
_cell.length_c   1.000
_cell.angle_alpha   90.00
_cell.angle_beta   90.00
_cell.angle_gamma   90.00
#
_symmetry.space_group_name_H-M   'P 1'
#
loop_
_entity.id
_entity.type
_entity.pdbx_description
1 polymer ?
#
loop_
_entity_poly.entity_id
_entity_poly.type
_entity_poly.pdbx_seq_one_letter_code
_entity_poly.pdbx_strand_id
1 'polypeptide(L)'
;MLQNILSLPSRLRGLLALALALLAPAAFGQAPTVIYGLVNVYRTTTAVSANGVNIPSYPKGTQTLITIDPATGLPFGQGNTNISPLLVPIAGVTTGQILVGIDVRPSNGALYGLGYDTLTTATQLYRLTPLVANGVSSPNTNTNIISGATALAVGPAVTLPLGNISPGATSKRIGFDFNPVADLIRVVSANGRNYRLNPNTGTLVGTDGLLTYTPNTPVSVPVVTLTGPASTAPATNAGVGTVAYTNSQFASTSTQLYAYDELDRGILSQVPDPNSGILTNPIAASFFITNSTAGQGPFIITPKLVALDIDFYYNRSGAQNTAYLLEVTADQPGGYHASNIYTLNTSLNEAFRINSIFANPAVVPVTNPIIANTYALDAIDIAAAINAPLIWSGFVSDEWTNPLNWVPNRVPTINDDVLIPGTYTPGNPLSTSTFPGTTPTPNQPVVRFAGQVANSIRMNTVAVLTLVSPGTLQVATNFINNGGTVNSNGGSLTVGGDFVNTNGTVNST
;
A
#
# COMPACT_ATOMS: atom_id res chain seq x y z
N MET A 1 36.13 -24.33 26.31
CA MET A 1 34.80 -24.18 26.96
C MET A 1 33.71 -25.10 26.41
N LEU A 2 33.99 -26.05 25.51
CA LEU A 2 32.98 -26.96 24.94
C LEU A 2 32.99 -28.40 25.47
N GLN A 3 33.93 -28.78 26.35
CA GLN A 3 33.98 -30.15 26.88
C GLN A 3 33.23 -30.39 28.20
N ASN A 4 32.68 -29.34 28.84
CA ASN A 4 31.96 -29.48 30.11
C ASN A 4 30.42 -29.56 29.99
N ILE A 5 29.87 -29.63 28.78
CA ILE A 5 28.40 -29.68 28.56
C ILE A 5 27.88 -31.13 28.49
N LEU A 6 28.76 -32.12 28.28
CA LEU A 6 28.37 -33.52 28.10
C LEU A 6 28.16 -34.30 29.41
N SER A 7 28.52 -33.74 30.58
CA SER A 7 28.48 -34.45 31.87
C SER A 7 27.25 -34.19 32.76
N LEU A 8 26.24 -33.44 32.29
CA LEU A 8 25.05 -33.14 33.10
C LEU A 8 23.92 -34.20 32.94
N PRO A 9 23.25 -34.59 34.05
CA PRO A 9 22.22 -35.63 34.04
C PRO A 9 20.99 -35.23 33.21
N SER A 10 20.35 -36.24 32.59
CA SER A 10 19.29 -36.11 31.58
C SER A 10 18.10 -35.22 31.97
N ARG A 11 17.81 -35.10 33.28
CA ARG A 11 16.73 -34.25 33.80
C ARG A 11 17.05 -32.74 33.75
N LEU A 12 18.32 -32.33 33.71
CA LEU A 12 18.68 -30.92 33.52
C LEU A 12 18.69 -30.49 32.05
N ARG A 13 18.84 -31.42 31.10
CA ARG A 13 18.73 -31.12 29.66
C ARG A 13 17.29 -30.75 29.26
N GLY A 14 16.29 -31.38 29.90
CA GLY A 14 14.87 -31.06 29.71
C GLY A 14 14.46 -29.71 30.28
N LEU A 15 15.04 -29.28 31.41
CA LEU A 15 14.77 -27.98 32.03
C LEU A 15 15.45 -26.82 31.31
N LEU A 16 16.61 -27.03 30.69
CA LEU A 16 17.26 -26.00 29.86
C LEU A 16 16.57 -25.83 28.50
N ALA A 17 15.97 -26.88 27.94
CA ALA A 17 15.11 -26.79 26.75
C ALA A 17 13.78 -26.08 27.03
N LEU A 18 13.24 -26.18 28.25
CA LEU A 18 12.02 -25.48 28.65
C LEU A 18 12.26 -24.01 29.06
N ALA A 19 13.46 -23.69 29.57
CA ALA A 19 13.85 -22.31 29.88
C ALA A 19 14.29 -21.50 28.63
N LEU A 20 14.71 -22.16 27.54
CA LEU A 20 14.99 -21.50 26.25
C LEU A 20 13.74 -21.33 25.37
N ALA A 21 12.60 -21.94 25.75
CA ALA A 21 11.31 -21.78 25.08
C ALA A 21 10.44 -20.65 25.67
N LEU A 22 10.88 -20.01 26.77
CA LEU A 22 10.18 -18.90 27.43
C LEU A 22 10.72 -17.49 27.07
N LEU A 23 11.60 -17.42 26.07
CA LEU A 23 11.95 -16.21 25.33
C LEU A 23 11.82 -16.43 23.82
N ALA A 24 10.80 -17.20 23.40
CA ALA A 24 10.32 -17.04 22.04
C ALA A 24 9.84 -15.58 21.94
N PRO A 25 10.41 -14.74 21.06
CA PRO A 25 9.74 -13.51 20.69
C PRO A 25 8.31 -13.91 20.32
N ALA A 26 7.31 -13.17 20.81
CA ALA A 26 5.93 -13.38 20.41
C ALA A 26 5.90 -13.69 18.92
N ALA A 27 5.17 -14.75 18.51
CA ALA A 27 4.95 -15.01 17.11
C ALA A 27 4.34 -13.74 16.50
N PHE A 28 5.18 -12.91 15.87
CA PHE A 28 4.79 -11.63 15.31
C PHE A 28 4.09 -11.93 13.99
N GLY A 29 2.81 -12.31 14.09
CA GLY A 29 1.89 -12.19 12.99
C GLY A 29 1.73 -10.71 12.68
N GLN A 30 2.47 -10.20 11.70
CA GLN A 30 2.30 -8.82 11.25
C GLN A 30 0.99 -8.77 10.46
N ALA A 31 -0.05 -8.24 11.10
CA ALA A 31 -1.17 -7.59 10.43
C ALA A 31 -0.65 -6.30 9.77
N PRO A 32 -1.39 -5.64 8.85
CA PRO A 32 -0.97 -4.33 8.38
C PRO A 32 -0.87 -3.46 9.62
N THR A 33 0.27 -2.84 9.83
CA THR A 33 0.42 -1.95 10.98
C THR A 33 -0.38 -0.66 10.75
N VAL A 34 -0.67 -0.33 9.47
CA VAL A 34 -1.31 0.91 9.02
C VAL A 34 -1.91 0.74 7.61
N ILE A 35 -3.03 1.42 7.33
CA ILE A 35 -3.50 1.77 5.99
C ILE A 35 -3.32 3.29 5.81
N TYR A 36 -2.73 3.76 4.71
CA TYR A 36 -2.70 5.17 4.36
C TYR A 36 -4.04 5.57 3.74
N GLY A 37 -4.52 6.77 4.04
CA GLY A 37 -5.71 7.35 3.40
C GLY A 37 -5.39 8.70 2.77
N LEU A 38 -5.69 8.85 1.48
CA LEU A 38 -5.70 10.16 0.82
C LEU A 38 -7.01 10.84 1.15
N VAL A 39 -6.94 12.00 1.81
CA VAL A 39 -8.13 12.73 2.24
C VAL A 39 -8.27 14.02 1.44
N ASN A 40 -9.50 14.33 1.04
CA ASN A 40 -9.86 15.56 0.38
C ASN A 40 -10.90 16.33 1.20
N VAL A 41 -10.71 17.64 1.31
CA VAL A 41 -11.69 18.55 1.90
C VAL A 41 -12.75 18.86 0.85
N TYR A 42 -13.97 18.33 0.97
CA TYR A 42 -15.01 18.55 -0.05
C TYR A 42 -15.82 19.84 0.18
N ARG A 43 -15.75 20.42 1.39
CA ARG A 43 -16.30 21.75 1.75
C ARG A 43 -15.29 22.51 2.61
N THR A 44 -15.16 23.81 2.38
CA THR A 44 -14.27 24.66 3.18
C THR A 44 -14.61 24.53 4.67
N THR A 45 -13.63 24.17 5.48
CA THR A 45 -13.81 23.96 6.92
C THR A 45 -13.80 25.29 7.66
N THR A 46 -14.36 25.33 8.86
CA THR A 46 -14.28 26.50 9.75
C THR A 46 -13.05 26.42 10.65
N ALA A 47 -12.45 27.56 10.99
CA ALA A 47 -11.41 27.58 12.02
C ALA A 47 -12.05 27.29 13.39
N VAL A 48 -11.43 26.42 14.18
CA VAL A 48 -11.95 26.00 15.50
C VAL A 48 -10.83 25.93 16.53
N SER A 49 -11.13 26.30 17.78
CA SER A 49 -10.24 26.05 18.92
C SER A 49 -10.87 24.97 19.79
N ALA A 50 -10.15 23.86 20.01
CA ALA A 50 -10.61 22.74 20.81
C ALA A 50 -9.48 22.26 21.72
N ASN A 51 -9.74 22.15 23.03
CA ASN A 51 -8.77 21.67 24.02
C ASN A 51 -7.38 22.34 23.94
N GLY A 52 -7.34 23.64 23.65
CA GLY A 52 -6.09 24.40 23.51
C GLY A 52 -5.36 24.23 22.17
N VAL A 53 -5.92 23.45 21.25
CA VAL A 53 -5.41 23.30 19.88
C VAL A 53 -6.22 24.18 18.94
N ASN A 54 -5.53 25.05 18.19
CA ASN A 54 -6.14 25.86 17.14
C ASN A 54 -6.06 25.12 15.80
N ILE A 55 -7.21 24.74 15.27
CA ILE A 55 -7.37 24.10 13.97
C ILE A 55 -7.73 25.20 12.96
N PRO A 56 -6.91 25.44 11.93
CA PRO A 56 -7.22 26.45 10.91
C PRO A 56 -8.38 26.01 10.00
N SER A 57 -8.89 26.95 9.22
CA SER A 57 -9.78 26.67 8.10
C SER A 57 -8.98 26.07 6.93
N TYR A 58 -9.52 25.05 6.28
CA TYR A 58 -8.97 24.43 5.08
C TYR A 58 -9.93 24.69 3.90
N PRO A 59 -9.43 25.25 2.78
CA PRO A 59 -10.24 25.40 1.57
C PRO A 59 -10.72 24.06 0.99
N LYS A 60 -11.90 24.07 0.35
CA LYS A 60 -12.34 22.97 -0.51
C LYS A 60 -11.25 22.60 -1.54
N GLY A 61 -10.98 21.31 -1.70
CA GLY A 61 -9.96 20.76 -2.58
C GLY A 61 -8.59 20.57 -1.91
N THR A 62 -8.43 20.97 -0.64
CA THR A 62 -7.20 20.69 0.11
C THR A 62 -7.05 19.18 0.28
N GLN A 63 -5.89 18.64 -0.10
CA GLN A 63 -5.56 17.23 0.09
C GLN A 63 -4.56 17.05 1.23
N THR A 64 -4.73 15.97 2.00
CA THR A 64 -3.88 15.58 3.13
C THR A 64 -3.74 14.06 3.17
N LEU A 65 -2.74 13.57 3.90
CA LEU A 65 -2.49 12.14 4.10
C LEU A 65 -2.74 11.80 5.57
N ILE A 66 -3.47 10.72 5.83
CA ILE A 66 -3.67 10.18 7.17
C ILE A 66 -3.25 8.72 7.22
N THR A 67 -3.20 8.17 8.42
CA THR A 67 -3.10 6.73 8.65
C THR A 67 -4.35 6.23 9.35
N ILE A 68 -4.84 5.08 8.92
CA ILE A 68 -6.04 4.38 9.39
C ILE A 68 -5.58 3.07 10.02
N ASP A 69 -6.07 2.80 11.22
CA ASP A 69 -5.88 1.52 11.88
C ASP A 69 -6.74 0.45 11.21
N PRO A 70 -6.16 -0.58 10.59
CA PRO A 70 -6.92 -1.63 9.91
C PRO A 70 -7.81 -2.46 10.83
N ALA A 71 -7.54 -2.48 12.15
CA ALA A 71 -8.35 -3.23 13.11
C ALA A 71 -9.61 -2.46 13.52
N THR A 72 -9.51 -1.14 13.68
CA THR A 72 -10.60 -0.29 14.17
C THR A 72 -11.27 0.56 13.09
N GLY A 73 -10.64 0.68 11.92
CA GLY A 73 -11.07 1.56 10.82
C GLY A 73 -10.97 3.05 11.14
N LEU A 74 -10.34 3.43 12.26
CA LEU A 74 -10.21 4.80 12.72
C LEU A 74 -8.84 5.40 12.36
N PRO A 75 -8.74 6.71 12.13
CA PRO A 75 -7.47 7.39 11.99
C PRO A 75 -6.61 7.25 13.27
N PHE A 76 -5.31 6.95 13.14
CA PHE A 76 -4.40 6.84 14.28
C PHE A 76 -4.31 8.17 15.06
N GLY A 77 -4.30 8.07 16.39
CA GLY A 77 -4.27 9.24 17.28
C GLY A 77 -5.64 9.86 17.59
N GLN A 78 -6.73 9.33 17.02
CA GLN A 78 -8.10 9.75 17.32
C GLN A 78 -8.87 8.61 18.00
N GLY A 79 -8.51 8.30 19.24
CA GLY A 79 -9.34 7.43 20.09
C GLY A 79 -10.65 8.13 20.43
N ASN A 80 -11.63 8.11 19.51
CA ASN A 80 -12.98 8.68 19.60
C ASN A 80 -13.15 10.14 20.09
N THR A 81 -12.10 10.84 20.50
CA THR A 81 -12.20 12.22 20.96
C THR A 81 -12.59 13.07 19.77
N ASN A 82 -13.73 13.76 19.87
CA ASN A 82 -14.33 14.66 18.87
C ASN A 82 -13.43 15.86 18.49
N ILE A 83 -12.13 15.68 18.31
CA ILE A 83 -11.18 16.70 17.88
C ILE A 83 -10.91 16.43 16.40
N SER A 84 -11.33 17.37 15.54
CA SER A 84 -11.01 17.34 14.11
C SER A 84 -9.49 17.17 13.95
N PRO A 85 -9.01 16.34 13.01
CA PRO A 85 -7.57 16.21 12.80
C PRO A 85 -6.99 17.58 12.44
N LEU A 86 -5.86 17.93 13.05
CA LEU A 86 -5.01 18.97 12.50
C LEU A 86 -4.45 18.44 11.18
N LEU A 87 -5.00 18.92 10.06
CA LEU A 87 -4.61 18.48 8.73
C LEU A 87 -3.42 19.30 8.25
N VAL A 88 -2.33 18.63 7.93
CA VAL A 88 -1.25 19.24 7.18
C VAL A 88 -1.50 18.95 5.70
N PRO A 89 -1.67 19.97 4.83
CA PRO A 89 -1.84 19.74 3.40
C PRO A 89 -0.64 19.00 2.81
N ILE A 90 -0.87 18.21 1.76
CA ILE A 90 0.22 17.64 0.97
C ILE A 90 0.91 18.77 0.21
N ALA A 91 2.22 18.94 0.44
CA ALA A 91 3.02 19.96 -0.23
C ALA A 91 3.82 19.36 -1.40
N GLY A 92 4.17 20.17 -2.40
CA GLY A 92 5.04 19.75 -3.52
C GLY A 92 4.32 19.12 -4.72
N VAL A 93 2.99 19.00 -4.69
CA VAL A 93 2.19 18.63 -5.88
C VAL A 93 2.28 19.77 -6.90
N THR A 94 2.59 19.45 -8.16
CA THR A 94 2.72 20.42 -9.25
C THR A 94 1.41 21.18 -9.47
N THR A 95 1.48 22.48 -9.69
CA THR A 95 0.30 23.32 -9.94
C THR A 95 -0.57 22.78 -11.07
N GLY A 96 -1.89 22.73 -10.86
CA GLY A 96 -2.87 22.19 -11.81
C GLY A 96 -3.14 20.69 -11.63
N GLN A 97 -2.26 19.97 -10.94
CA GLN A 97 -2.45 18.56 -10.62
C GLN A 97 -3.24 18.42 -9.30
N ILE A 98 -4.08 17.39 -9.24
CA ILE A 98 -4.66 16.86 -8.00
C ILE A 98 -4.30 15.39 -7.88
N LEU A 99 -4.03 14.91 -6.66
CA LEU A 99 -3.81 13.48 -6.46
C LEU A 99 -5.13 12.72 -6.64
N VAL A 100 -5.08 11.66 -7.44
CA VAL A 100 -6.25 10.83 -7.80
C VAL A 100 -6.12 9.38 -7.36
N GLY A 101 -4.94 8.96 -6.90
CA GLY A 101 -4.72 7.66 -6.27
C GLY A 101 -3.38 7.61 -5.55
N ILE A 102 -3.26 6.70 -4.58
CA ILE A 102 -2.05 6.41 -3.82
C ILE A 102 -1.85 4.90 -3.71
N ASP A 103 -0.60 4.45 -3.63
CA ASP A 103 -0.30 3.05 -3.37
C ASP A 103 1.14 2.91 -2.85
N VAL A 104 1.42 1.84 -2.10
CA VAL A 104 2.73 1.50 -1.55
C VAL A 104 3.42 0.50 -2.46
N ARG A 105 4.58 0.90 -2.99
CA ARG A 105 5.41 0.03 -3.82
C ARG A 105 5.97 -1.14 -3.02
N PRO A 106 5.61 -2.41 -3.31
CA PRO A 106 6.00 -3.54 -2.45
C PRO A 106 7.50 -3.82 -2.46
N SER A 107 8.20 -3.42 -3.52
CA SER A 107 9.63 -3.67 -3.67
C SER A 107 10.54 -2.74 -2.85
N ASN A 108 10.00 -1.69 -2.24
CA ASN A 108 10.78 -0.81 -1.37
C ASN A 108 10.00 -0.16 -0.22
N GLY A 109 8.69 -0.42 -0.11
CA GLY A 109 7.81 0.11 0.94
C GLY A 109 7.54 1.61 0.84
N ALA A 110 7.90 2.27 -0.28
CA ALA A 110 7.67 3.70 -0.45
C ALA A 110 6.24 3.97 -0.94
N LEU A 111 5.61 5.00 -0.39
CA LEU A 111 4.30 5.49 -0.82
C LEU A 111 4.43 6.36 -2.07
N TYR A 112 3.55 6.15 -3.03
CA TYR A 112 3.43 6.95 -4.25
C TYR A 112 2.03 7.55 -4.35
N GLY A 113 1.92 8.60 -5.16
CA GLY A 113 0.64 9.16 -5.56
C GLY A 113 0.64 9.51 -7.04
N LEU A 114 -0.52 9.38 -7.68
CA LEU A 114 -0.74 9.79 -9.05
C LEU A 114 -1.44 11.15 -9.06
N GLY A 115 -0.80 12.17 -9.62
CA GLY A 115 -1.45 13.42 -9.95
C GLY A 115 -2.10 13.37 -11.33
N TYR A 116 -3.25 14.00 -11.48
CA TYR A 116 -3.90 14.20 -12.77
C TYR A 116 -4.44 15.62 -12.90
N ASP A 117 -4.20 16.23 -14.05
CA ASP A 117 -4.83 17.49 -14.48
C ASP A 117 -5.95 17.16 -15.46
N THR A 118 -7.19 17.40 -15.06
CA THR A 118 -8.38 17.08 -15.85
C THR A 118 -8.58 17.98 -17.07
N LEU A 119 -7.90 19.13 -17.13
CA LEU A 119 -7.96 20.07 -18.26
C LEU A 119 -6.97 19.69 -19.35
N THR A 120 -5.76 19.27 -18.97
CA THR A 120 -4.68 18.97 -19.92
C THR A 120 -4.42 17.49 -20.12
N THR A 121 -5.02 16.61 -19.30
CA THR A 121 -4.73 15.17 -19.20
C THR A 121 -3.28 14.84 -18.86
N ALA A 122 -2.52 15.83 -18.36
CA ALA A 122 -1.20 15.61 -17.83
C ALA A 122 -1.29 14.80 -16.54
N THR A 123 -0.53 13.73 -16.45
CA THR A 123 -0.43 12.81 -15.33
C THR A 123 0.99 12.82 -14.80
N GLN A 124 1.16 13.06 -13.50
CA GLN A 124 2.47 13.10 -12.85
C GLN A 124 2.53 12.05 -11.75
N LEU A 125 3.53 11.18 -11.79
CA LEU A 125 3.85 10.31 -10.68
C LEU A 125 4.59 11.08 -9.60
N TYR A 126 4.22 10.89 -8.35
CA TYR A 126 4.91 11.44 -7.18
C TYR A 126 5.32 10.32 -6.25
N ARG A 127 6.49 10.50 -5.61
CA ARG A 127 6.80 9.79 -4.38
C ARG A 127 6.37 10.66 -3.20
N LEU A 128 5.58 10.07 -2.30
CA LEU A 128 5.07 10.74 -1.12
C LEU A 128 5.92 10.36 0.09
N THR A 129 6.38 11.37 0.84
CA THR A 129 7.01 11.17 2.14
C THR A 129 6.02 11.58 3.23
N PRO A 130 5.44 10.62 3.98
CA PRO A 130 4.54 10.91 5.07
C PRO A 130 5.18 11.83 6.11
N LEU A 131 4.43 12.83 6.58
CA LEU A 131 4.88 13.72 7.65
C LEU A 131 4.44 13.14 9.00
N VAL A 132 5.43 12.81 9.84
CA VAL A 132 5.19 12.35 11.21
C VAL A 132 4.98 13.55 12.12
N ALA A 133 3.81 13.61 12.76
CA ALA A 133 3.51 14.60 13.79
C ALA A 133 4.23 14.22 15.09
N ASN A 134 5.47 14.69 15.26
CA ASN A 134 6.23 14.51 16.50
C ASN A 134 5.56 15.26 17.66
N GLY A 135 5.41 14.61 18.82
CA GLY A 135 4.94 15.26 20.07
C GLY A 135 3.44 15.14 20.35
N VAL A 136 2.66 14.49 19.47
CA VAL A 136 1.28 14.09 19.79
C VAL A 136 1.29 12.65 20.27
N SER A 137 1.39 12.44 21.58
CA SER A 137 1.25 11.11 22.18
C SER A 137 -0.20 10.67 22.05
N SER A 138 -0.47 9.68 21.20
CA SER A 138 -1.74 8.97 21.23
C SER A 138 -1.89 8.30 22.60
N PRO A 139 -2.97 8.55 23.37
CA PRO A 139 -3.12 7.99 24.71
C PRO A 139 -3.25 6.47 24.74
N ASN A 140 -3.33 5.79 23.58
CA ASN A 140 -3.57 4.35 23.49
C ASN A 140 -2.66 3.59 22.51
N THR A 141 -1.73 4.23 21.80
CA THR A 141 -0.89 3.55 20.80
C THR A 141 0.50 4.20 20.71
N ASN A 142 1.56 3.40 20.79
CA ASN A 142 2.96 3.82 20.60
C ASN A 142 3.28 4.06 19.10
N THR A 143 2.36 4.70 18.37
CA THR A 143 2.43 4.86 16.92
C THR A 143 2.57 6.33 16.54
N ASN A 144 3.46 6.59 15.59
CA ASN A 144 3.65 7.89 14.97
C ASN A 144 2.38 8.29 14.21
N ILE A 145 1.76 9.41 14.59
CA ILE A 145 0.62 9.97 13.87
C ILE A 145 1.13 10.59 12.57
N ILE A 146 0.55 10.20 11.44
CA ILE A 146 0.81 10.84 10.15
C ILE A 146 -0.27 11.87 9.89
N SER A 147 0.15 13.09 9.55
CA SER A 147 -0.73 14.12 9.02
C SER A 147 0.01 14.87 7.93
N GLY A 148 -0.45 14.73 6.70
CA GLY A 148 0.17 15.31 5.51
C GLY A 148 1.35 14.51 4.96
N ALA A 149 1.87 15.00 3.85
CA ALA A 149 3.03 14.44 3.16
C ALA A 149 3.76 15.53 2.37
N THR A 150 5.00 15.28 2.00
CA THR A 150 5.64 15.98 0.88
C THR A 150 5.63 15.10 -0.36
N ALA A 151 5.33 15.70 -1.51
CA ALA A 151 5.33 15.05 -2.81
C ALA A 151 6.57 15.48 -3.60
N LEU A 152 7.27 14.51 -4.17
CA LEU A 152 8.39 14.73 -5.09
C LEU A 152 8.06 14.08 -6.43
N ALA A 153 8.05 14.86 -7.51
CA ALA A 153 7.80 14.35 -8.85
C ALA A 153 8.84 13.30 -9.25
N VAL A 154 8.36 12.20 -9.83
CA VAL A 154 9.18 11.12 -10.38
C VAL A 154 9.20 11.26 -11.89
N GLY A 155 10.31 11.75 -12.43
CA GLY A 155 10.46 12.05 -13.85
C GLY A 155 9.46 13.09 -14.37
N PRO A 156 9.36 13.26 -15.71
CA PRO A 156 8.44 14.22 -16.31
C PRO A 156 7.00 13.72 -16.29
N ALA A 157 6.05 14.65 -16.31
CA ALA A 157 4.64 14.32 -16.52
C ALA A 157 4.43 13.69 -17.91
N VAL A 158 3.50 12.75 -17.99
CA VAL A 158 3.06 12.07 -19.22
C VAL A 158 1.60 12.39 -19.51
N THR A 159 1.15 12.23 -20.74
CA THR A 159 -0.26 12.45 -21.09
C THR A 159 -1.01 11.12 -21.07
N LEU A 160 -1.95 10.95 -20.15
CA LEU A 160 -2.86 9.79 -20.12
C LEU A 160 -4.31 10.26 -20.27
N PRO A 161 -5.03 9.89 -21.34
CA PRO A 161 -6.43 10.24 -21.50
C PRO A 161 -7.30 9.35 -20.60
N LEU A 162 -7.27 9.60 -19.29
CA LEU A 162 -8.04 8.89 -18.26
C LEU A 162 -9.52 9.31 -18.25
N GLY A 163 -9.88 10.27 -19.09
CA GLY A 163 -11.23 10.81 -19.23
C GLY A 163 -11.49 11.98 -18.28
N ASN A 164 -12.62 12.65 -18.51
CA ASN A 164 -13.16 13.70 -17.67
C ASN A 164 -14.64 13.39 -17.45
N ILE A 165 -14.97 12.78 -16.32
CA ILE A 165 -16.36 12.54 -15.95
C ILE A 165 -16.88 13.71 -15.13
N SER A 166 -16.96 14.90 -15.73
CA SER A 166 -17.59 16.12 -15.18
C SER A 166 -16.84 16.82 -14.03
N PRO A 167 -16.74 18.16 -14.02
CA PRO A 167 -16.21 18.94 -12.89
C PRO A 167 -16.94 18.72 -11.55
N GLY A 168 -18.09 18.04 -11.56
CA GLY A 168 -18.88 17.65 -10.38
C GLY A 168 -18.92 16.15 -10.07
N ALA A 169 -18.43 15.28 -10.96
CA ALA A 169 -18.17 13.87 -10.67
C ALA A 169 -16.66 13.68 -10.72
N THR A 170 -16.09 13.59 -9.53
CA THR A 170 -14.67 13.82 -9.33
C THR A 170 -13.80 12.86 -10.14
N SER A 171 -12.59 13.28 -10.43
CA SER A 171 -11.42 12.54 -10.96
C SER A 171 -11.04 11.26 -10.18
N LYS A 172 -11.99 10.62 -9.50
CA LYS A 172 -11.88 9.56 -8.49
C LYS A 172 -12.34 8.19 -9.02
N ARG A 173 -12.31 8.00 -10.33
CA ARG A 173 -12.51 6.68 -10.97
C ARG A 173 -11.28 6.32 -11.81
N ILE A 174 -10.14 6.50 -11.18
CA ILE A 174 -8.82 6.22 -11.72
C ILE A 174 -8.19 5.25 -10.74
N GLY A 175 -8.00 4.00 -11.17
CA GLY A 175 -7.32 2.99 -10.35
C GLY A 175 -5.81 3.13 -10.52
N PHE A 176 -5.08 3.00 -9.42
CA PHE A 176 -3.63 3.13 -9.35
C PHE A 176 -3.08 2.08 -8.40
N ASP A 177 -2.32 1.10 -8.90
CA ASP A 177 -1.84 0.00 -8.05
C ASP A 177 -0.53 -0.60 -8.56
N PHE A 178 0.34 -1.02 -7.65
CA PHE A 178 1.63 -1.64 -7.94
C PHE A 178 1.48 -3.13 -8.18
N ASN A 179 1.93 -3.59 -9.34
CA ASN A 179 2.15 -5.02 -9.54
C ASN A 179 3.38 -5.47 -8.72
N PRO A 180 3.24 -6.32 -7.69
CA PRO A 180 4.35 -6.68 -6.79
C PRO A 180 5.41 -7.57 -7.48
N VAL A 181 5.06 -8.23 -8.58
CA VAL A 181 5.96 -9.12 -9.33
C VAL A 181 6.70 -8.35 -10.42
N ALA A 182 5.95 -7.67 -11.30
CA ALA A 182 6.51 -6.90 -12.41
C ALA A 182 7.18 -5.60 -11.94
N ASP A 183 6.82 -5.11 -10.75
CA ASP A 183 7.31 -3.86 -10.18
C ASP A 183 7.07 -2.67 -11.12
N LEU A 184 5.86 -2.65 -11.66
CA LEU A 184 5.29 -1.61 -12.51
C LEU A 184 4.00 -1.12 -11.88
N ILE A 185 3.63 0.11 -12.20
CA ILE A 185 2.37 0.71 -11.76
C ILE A 185 1.33 0.45 -12.84
N ARG A 186 0.16 -0.02 -12.45
CA ARG A 186 -1.05 -0.09 -13.28
C ARG A 186 -1.86 1.17 -13.07
N VAL A 187 -2.29 1.81 -14.17
CA VAL A 187 -3.24 2.93 -14.13
C VAL A 187 -4.43 2.60 -15.02
N VAL A 188 -5.62 2.60 -14.44
CA VAL A 188 -6.87 2.34 -15.19
C VAL A 188 -7.85 3.48 -14.97
N SER A 189 -8.89 3.54 -15.79
CA SER A 189 -9.98 4.49 -15.58
C SER A 189 -11.30 3.99 -16.13
N ALA A 190 -12.40 4.56 -15.62
CA ALA A 190 -13.76 4.13 -15.96
C ALA A 190 -14.17 4.32 -17.43
N ASN A 191 -13.31 4.94 -18.26
CA ASN A 191 -13.45 4.97 -19.72
C ASN A 191 -12.80 3.75 -20.41
N GLY A 192 -12.42 2.72 -19.66
CA GLY A 192 -11.84 1.47 -20.14
C GLY A 192 -10.34 1.51 -20.41
N ARG A 193 -9.65 2.63 -20.13
CA ARG A 193 -8.20 2.73 -20.39
C ARG A 193 -7.39 1.92 -19.37
N ASN A 194 -6.24 1.44 -19.83
CA ASN A 194 -5.34 0.56 -19.11
C ASN A 194 -3.89 0.87 -19.51
N TYR A 195 -3.11 1.39 -18.58
CA TYR A 195 -1.73 1.82 -18.79
C TYR A 195 -0.79 1.18 -17.78
N ARG A 196 0.50 1.12 -18.14
CA ARG A 196 1.59 0.80 -17.23
C ARG A 196 2.60 1.92 -17.16
N LEU A 197 2.97 2.35 -15.95
CA LEU A 197 4.04 3.32 -15.72
C LEU A 197 5.24 2.66 -15.05
N ASN A 198 6.44 3.20 -15.34
CA ASN A 198 7.66 2.81 -14.65
C ASN A 198 7.80 3.60 -13.35
N PRO A 199 7.89 2.96 -12.18
CA PRO A 199 7.91 3.68 -10.91
C PRO A 199 9.21 4.43 -10.62
N ASN A 200 10.30 4.14 -11.33
CA ASN A 200 11.57 4.85 -11.15
C ASN A 200 11.68 6.09 -12.03
N THR A 201 10.96 6.13 -13.16
CA THR A 201 11.09 7.21 -14.16
C THR A 201 9.79 7.97 -14.41
N GLY A 202 8.65 7.50 -13.91
CA GLY A 202 7.33 8.09 -14.18
C GLY A 202 6.83 7.93 -15.62
N THR A 203 7.65 7.37 -16.51
CA THR A 203 7.34 7.25 -17.94
C THR A 203 6.36 6.11 -18.23
N LEU A 204 5.61 6.26 -19.32
CA LEU A 204 4.72 5.23 -19.85
C LEU A 204 5.53 4.04 -20.38
N VAL A 205 5.25 2.85 -19.86
CA VAL A 205 5.83 1.57 -20.31
C VAL A 205 4.95 0.91 -21.36
N GLY A 206 3.62 1.01 -21.22
CA GLY A 206 2.69 0.37 -22.14
C GLY A 206 1.29 0.96 -22.09
N THR A 207 0.64 0.99 -23.24
CA THR A 207 -0.81 1.13 -23.38
C THR A 207 -1.36 -0.24 -23.70
N ASP A 208 -2.12 -0.80 -22.78
CA ASP A 208 -2.58 -2.18 -22.83
C ASP A 208 -4.00 -2.28 -23.41
N GLY A 209 -4.51 -3.52 -23.54
CA GLY A 209 -5.86 -3.75 -24.01
C GLY A 209 -6.91 -3.05 -23.14
N LEU A 210 -7.97 -2.57 -23.78
CA LEU A 210 -9.07 -1.90 -23.09
C LEU A 210 -9.72 -2.86 -22.08
N LEU A 211 -10.10 -2.32 -20.94
CA LEU A 211 -10.87 -3.06 -19.95
C LEU A 211 -12.22 -3.42 -20.56
N THR A 212 -12.46 -4.72 -20.73
CA THR A 212 -13.65 -5.26 -21.37
C THR A 212 -14.02 -6.60 -20.77
N TYR A 213 -15.32 -6.87 -20.65
CA TYR A 213 -15.80 -8.19 -20.26
C TYR A 213 -15.73 -9.16 -21.44
N THR A 214 -15.50 -10.43 -21.14
CA THR A 214 -15.71 -11.50 -22.11
C THR A 214 -17.18 -11.49 -22.59
N PRO A 215 -17.44 -11.45 -23.91
CA PRO A 215 -18.80 -11.35 -24.43
C PRO A 215 -19.74 -12.41 -23.87
N ASN A 216 -20.98 -12.01 -23.57
CA ASN A 216 -22.05 -12.87 -23.06
C ASN A 216 -21.73 -13.63 -21.76
N THR A 217 -20.76 -13.17 -20.98
CA THR A 217 -20.43 -13.80 -19.69
C THR A 217 -21.45 -13.38 -18.63
N PRO A 218 -22.22 -14.32 -18.06
CA PRO A 218 -23.16 -13.99 -16.99
C PRO A 218 -22.43 -13.46 -15.76
N VAL A 219 -23.05 -12.52 -15.06
CA VAL A 219 -22.55 -12.01 -13.79
C VAL A 219 -22.99 -12.95 -12.67
N SER A 220 -22.05 -13.42 -11.85
CA SER A 220 -22.33 -14.25 -10.68
C SER A 220 -22.97 -13.41 -9.58
N VAL A 221 -23.98 -13.98 -8.90
CA VAL A 221 -24.69 -13.36 -7.78
C VAL A 221 -24.71 -14.37 -6.63
N PRO A 222 -23.61 -14.46 -5.85
CA PRO A 222 -23.47 -15.51 -4.84
C PRO A 222 -24.28 -15.24 -3.57
N VAL A 223 -24.72 -14.00 -3.33
CA VAL A 223 -25.51 -13.60 -2.16
C VAL A 223 -26.93 -13.21 -2.58
N VAL A 224 -27.94 -13.77 -1.89
CA VAL A 224 -29.34 -13.46 -2.15
C VAL A 224 -29.67 -12.05 -1.66
N THR A 225 -29.95 -11.13 -2.58
CA THR A 225 -30.37 -9.74 -2.32
C THR A 225 -31.76 -9.67 -1.71
N LEU A 226 -31.93 -8.85 -0.68
CA LEU A 226 -33.23 -8.62 -0.03
C LEU A 226 -34.10 -7.54 -0.70
N THR A 227 -33.57 -6.81 -1.68
CA THR A 227 -34.26 -5.71 -2.40
C THR A 227 -34.58 -6.02 -3.88
N GLY A 228 -34.55 -7.30 -4.28
CA GLY A 228 -34.83 -7.78 -5.64
C GLY A 228 -33.59 -8.43 -6.27
N PRO A 229 -33.73 -9.39 -7.20
CA PRO A 229 -32.61 -10.21 -7.65
C PRO A 229 -31.55 -9.33 -8.31
N ALA A 230 -30.30 -9.37 -7.83
CA ALA A 230 -29.21 -8.86 -8.64
C ALA A 230 -29.22 -9.59 -9.99
N SER A 231 -29.13 -8.82 -11.08
CA SER A 231 -29.28 -9.37 -12.42
C SER A 231 -28.04 -10.18 -12.81
N THR A 232 -28.25 -11.39 -13.29
CA THR A 232 -27.19 -12.24 -13.87
C THR A 232 -26.89 -11.89 -15.33
N ALA A 233 -27.56 -10.86 -15.88
CA ALA A 233 -27.33 -10.42 -17.24
C ALA A 233 -25.86 -10.02 -17.44
N PRO A 234 -25.28 -10.33 -18.62
CA PRO A 234 -23.92 -9.93 -18.94
C PRO A 234 -23.70 -8.45 -18.72
N ALA A 235 -22.52 -8.11 -18.19
CA ALA A 235 -22.11 -6.72 -18.04
C ALA A 235 -21.95 -6.08 -19.43
N THR A 236 -22.40 -4.83 -19.56
CA THR A 236 -22.56 -4.20 -20.89
C THR A 236 -21.44 -3.24 -21.26
N ASN A 237 -20.80 -2.59 -20.28
CA ASN A 237 -19.62 -1.75 -20.46
C ASN A 237 -18.78 -1.75 -19.18
N ALA A 238 -17.45 -1.90 -19.31
CA ALA A 238 -16.56 -1.86 -18.17
C ALA A 238 -16.38 -0.41 -17.67
N GLY A 239 -16.84 -0.16 -16.45
CA GLY A 239 -16.69 1.10 -15.73
C GLY A 239 -15.71 1.01 -14.56
N VAL A 240 -14.53 0.42 -14.81
CA VAL A 240 -13.55 0.12 -13.75
C VAL A 240 -12.94 1.41 -13.19
N GLY A 241 -13.21 1.68 -11.92
CA GLY A 241 -12.70 2.88 -11.24
C GLY A 241 -11.53 2.61 -10.28
N THR A 242 -11.35 1.36 -9.84
CA THR A 242 -10.22 0.92 -9.00
C THR A 242 -9.78 -0.51 -9.34
N VAL A 243 -8.52 -0.83 -9.07
CA VAL A 243 -7.88 -2.14 -9.27
C VAL A 243 -6.92 -2.40 -8.13
N ALA A 244 -6.69 -3.66 -7.78
CA ALA A 244 -5.65 -4.01 -6.80
C ALA A 244 -5.00 -5.37 -7.06
N TYR A 245 -3.69 -5.48 -6.83
CA TYR A 245 -2.91 -6.71 -6.96
C TYR A 245 -2.82 -7.47 -5.64
N THR A 246 -3.08 -8.78 -5.69
CA THR A 246 -2.79 -9.66 -4.55
C THR A 246 -1.29 -9.87 -4.34
N ASN A 247 -0.93 -10.39 -3.17
CA ASN A 247 0.44 -10.64 -2.74
C ASN A 247 1.29 -9.37 -2.83
N SER A 248 0.70 -8.23 -2.44
CA SER A 248 1.38 -6.95 -2.28
C SER A 248 2.37 -7.05 -1.11
N GLN A 249 3.50 -7.71 -1.36
CA GLN A 249 4.59 -7.93 -0.42
C GLN A 249 5.93 -7.84 -1.14
N PHE A 250 6.97 -7.56 -0.36
CA PHE A 250 8.34 -7.60 -0.85
C PHE A 250 8.71 -9.01 -1.36
N ALA A 251 9.46 -9.05 -2.47
CA ALA A 251 9.94 -10.28 -3.12
C ALA A 251 8.81 -11.28 -3.51
N SER A 252 7.64 -10.77 -3.87
CA SER A 252 6.54 -11.59 -4.39
C SER A 252 6.89 -12.24 -5.73
N THR A 253 6.52 -13.52 -5.91
CA THR A 253 6.71 -14.28 -7.16
C THR A 253 5.41 -14.60 -7.89
N SER A 254 4.26 -14.26 -7.31
CA SER A 254 2.94 -14.44 -7.93
C SER A 254 1.99 -13.31 -7.52
N THR A 255 1.05 -12.96 -8.39
CA THR A 255 0.04 -11.95 -8.12
C THR A 255 -1.17 -12.16 -9.03
N GLN A 256 -2.33 -11.66 -8.61
CA GLN A 256 -3.57 -11.61 -9.39
C GLN A 256 -4.13 -10.20 -9.29
N LEU A 257 -4.48 -9.61 -10.44
CA LEU A 257 -5.19 -8.34 -10.49
C LEU A 257 -6.69 -8.55 -10.29
N TYR A 258 -7.28 -7.75 -9.41
CA TYR A 258 -8.71 -7.56 -9.30
C TYR A 258 -9.09 -6.17 -9.82
N ALA A 259 -10.25 -6.06 -10.47
CA ALA A 259 -10.80 -4.83 -10.99
C ALA A 259 -12.23 -4.64 -10.48
N TYR A 260 -12.53 -3.42 -10.02
CA TYR A 260 -13.85 -3.06 -9.53
C TYR A 260 -14.56 -2.11 -10.49
N ASP A 261 -15.66 -2.59 -11.08
CA ASP A 261 -16.55 -1.80 -11.92
C ASP A 261 -17.56 -1.06 -11.06
N GLU A 262 -17.49 0.26 -11.08
CA GLU A 262 -18.34 1.14 -10.28
C GLU A 262 -19.60 1.61 -11.04
N LEU A 263 -19.64 1.43 -12.36
CA LEU A 263 -20.72 1.96 -13.20
C LEU A 263 -21.80 0.92 -13.47
N ASP A 264 -21.46 -0.36 -13.48
CA ASP A 264 -22.39 -1.47 -13.66
C ASP A 264 -22.62 -2.22 -12.35
N ARG A 265 -23.54 -1.71 -11.51
CA ARG A 265 -24.08 -2.39 -10.30
C ARG A 265 -23.05 -2.84 -9.25
N GLY A 266 -21.80 -2.41 -9.35
CA GLY A 266 -20.69 -2.91 -8.54
C GLY A 266 -20.32 -4.33 -8.98
N ILE A 267 -19.26 -4.50 -9.76
CA ILE A 267 -18.80 -5.83 -10.19
C ILE A 267 -17.31 -5.96 -9.89
N LEU A 268 -16.95 -6.99 -9.13
CA LEU A 268 -15.57 -7.40 -8.93
C LEU A 268 -15.22 -8.45 -9.97
N SER A 269 -14.13 -8.24 -10.70
CA SER A 269 -13.63 -9.18 -11.70
C SER A 269 -12.15 -9.48 -11.47
N GLN A 270 -11.73 -10.67 -11.90
CA GLN A 270 -10.30 -10.99 -12.04
C GLN A 270 -9.81 -10.58 -13.42
N VAL A 271 -8.54 -10.16 -13.50
CA VAL A 271 -7.85 -9.87 -14.76
C VAL A 271 -6.59 -10.75 -14.84
N PRO A 272 -6.71 -12.03 -15.25
CA PRO A 272 -5.59 -13.00 -15.22
C PRO A 272 -4.39 -12.59 -16.08
N ASP A 273 -4.66 -11.96 -17.23
CA ASP A 273 -3.65 -11.24 -18.01
C ASP A 273 -3.98 -9.74 -17.99
N PRO A 274 -3.41 -8.96 -17.05
CA PRO A 274 -3.62 -7.52 -16.94
C PRO A 274 -3.35 -6.73 -18.21
N ASN A 275 -2.48 -7.22 -19.10
CA ASN A 275 -2.10 -6.51 -20.32
C ASN A 275 -3.15 -6.71 -21.44
N SER A 276 -3.93 -7.79 -21.38
CA SER A 276 -5.06 -8.01 -22.29
C SER A 276 -6.25 -7.09 -21.99
N GLY A 277 -6.41 -6.66 -20.73
CA GLY A 277 -7.57 -5.90 -20.25
C GLY A 277 -8.85 -6.73 -20.11
N ILE A 278 -8.79 -8.06 -20.27
CA ILE A 278 -9.98 -8.91 -20.24
C ILE A 278 -10.41 -9.18 -18.80
N LEU A 279 -11.61 -8.72 -18.45
CA LEU A 279 -12.29 -8.96 -17.18
C LEU A 279 -12.96 -10.33 -17.20
N THR A 280 -12.67 -11.16 -16.21
CA THR A 280 -13.18 -12.53 -16.06
C THR A 280 -13.78 -12.74 -14.68
N ASN A 281 -14.61 -13.78 -14.54
CA ASN A 281 -15.28 -14.12 -13.29
C ASN A 281 -16.00 -12.92 -12.65
N PRO A 282 -16.89 -12.21 -13.38
CA PRO A 282 -17.59 -11.07 -12.84
C PRO A 282 -18.54 -11.49 -11.71
N ILE A 283 -18.38 -10.90 -10.54
CA ILE A 283 -19.21 -11.14 -9.36
C ILE A 283 -19.90 -9.83 -8.98
N ALA A 284 -21.23 -9.81 -9.04
CA ALA A 284 -22.01 -8.67 -8.59
C ALA A 284 -21.79 -8.43 -7.10
N ALA A 285 -21.75 -7.15 -6.74
CA ALA A 285 -21.46 -6.74 -5.39
C ALA A 285 -22.58 -7.06 -4.42
N SER A 286 -22.14 -7.40 -3.21
CA SER A 286 -22.99 -7.66 -2.07
C SER A 286 -22.58 -6.71 -0.93
N PHE A 287 -22.97 -5.44 -1.00
CA PHE A 287 -22.64 -4.46 0.04
C PHE A 287 -23.61 -4.51 1.22
N PHE A 288 -23.07 -4.66 2.42
CA PHE A 288 -23.78 -4.38 3.67
C PHE A 288 -23.54 -2.94 4.09
N ILE A 289 -24.44 -2.03 3.71
CA ILE A 289 -24.45 -0.67 4.25
C ILE A 289 -25.11 -0.74 5.63
N THR A 290 -24.36 -0.44 6.69
CA THR A 290 -24.91 -0.43 8.05
C THR A 290 -25.98 0.68 8.19
N ASN A 291 -27.08 0.35 8.88
CA ASN A 291 -28.25 1.19 9.21
C ASN A 291 -29.44 1.22 8.22
N SER A 292 -29.60 0.26 7.30
CA SER A 292 -30.94 0.04 6.75
C SER A 292 -31.84 -0.52 7.84
N THR A 293 -32.94 0.16 8.13
CA THR A 293 -33.96 -0.36 9.04
C THR A 293 -34.60 -1.59 8.41
N ALA A 294 -34.63 -2.69 9.17
CA ALA A 294 -34.84 -4.08 8.72
C ALA A 294 -33.60 -4.69 8.05
N GLY A 295 -33.16 -5.86 8.55
CA GLY A 295 -31.98 -6.60 8.11
C GLY A 295 -32.01 -6.99 6.63
N GLN A 296 -31.84 -6.01 5.76
CA GLN A 296 -31.76 -6.09 4.32
C GLN A 296 -30.33 -5.74 3.88
N GLY A 297 -29.57 -6.76 3.55
CA GLY A 297 -28.50 -6.70 2.58
C GLY A 297 -28.67 -7.88 1.63
N PRO A 298 -27.93 -7.93 0.51
CA PRO A 298 -27.11 -6.83 -0.02
C PRO A 298 -27.89 -5.71 -0.73
N PHE A 299 -27.36 -4.49 -0.65
CA PHE A 299 -27.71 -3.39 -1.55
C PHE A 299 -26.74 -3.38 -2.73
N ILE A 300 -27.26 -3.16 -3.94
CA ILE A 300 -26.46 -2.84 -5.12
C ILE A 300 -25.79 -1.49 -4.86
N ILE A 301 -24.50 -1.33 -5.19
CA ILE A 301 -23.85 0.01 -5.16
C ILE A 301 -24.77 0.97 -5.91
N THR A 302 -25.26 1.99 -5.22
CA THR A 302 -25.96 3.08 -5.91
C THR A 302 -24.96 3.76 -6.86
N PRO A 303 -25.33 4.04 -8.13
CA PRO A 303 -24.42 4.62 -9.14
C PRO A 303 -23.91 6.04 -8.81
N LYS A 304 -24.14 6.53 -7.60
CA LYS A 304 -23.88 7.88 -7.13
C LYS A 304 -22.84 7.94 -6.01
N LEU A 305 -21.96 6.93 -5.89
CA LEU A 305 -20.79 7.03 -5.02
C LEU A 305 -19.91 8.22 -5.42
N VAL A 306 -19.23 8.78 -4.42
CA VAL A 306 -18.29 9.88 -4.60
C VAL A 306 -16.88 9.34 -4.90
N ALA A 307 -16.49 8.25 -4.24
CA ALA A 307 -15.24 7.53 -4.46
C ALA A 307 -15.40 6.08 -4.01
N LEU A 308 -14.64 5.18 -4.61
CA LEU A 308 -14.47 3.80 -4.21
C LEU A 308 -13.00 3.45 -4.44
N ASP A 309 -12.42 2.65 -3.55
CA ASP A 309 -11.09 2.12 -3.78
C ASP A 309 -10.94 0.74 -3.12
N ILE A 310 -10.09 -0.12 -3.69
CA ILE A 310 -9.74 -1.42 -3.12
C ILE A 310 -8.22 -1.52 -3.03
N ASP A 311 -7.73 -2.17 -1.99
CA ASP A 311 -6.30 -2.51 -1.89
C ASP A 311 -6.10 -3.79 -1.08
N PHE A 312 -5.03 -4.54 -1.37
CA PHE A 312 -4.67 -5.77 -0.70
C PHE A 312 -3.48 -5.61 0.22
N TYR A 313 -3.68 -5.99 1.48
CA TYR A 313 -2.59 -6.34 2.37
C TYR A 313 -2.24 -7.82 2.28
N TYR A 314 -0.95 -8.16 2.27
CA TYR A 314 -0.50 -9.54 2.43
C TYR A 314 0.00 -9.83 3.84
N ASN A 315 -0.73 -10.66 4.59
CA ASN A 315 -0.32 -11.19 5.88
C ASN A 315 0.62 -12.38 5.68
N ARG A 316 1.91 -12.17 5.92
CA ARG A 316 2.94 -13.21 5.77
C ARG A 316 2.82 -14.36 6.75
N SER A 317 2.45 -14.08 8.00
CA SER A 317 2.34 -15.13 9.02
C SER A 317 1.19 -16.09 8.73
N GLY A 318 0.12 -15.60 8.11
CA GLY A 318 -1.01 -16.41 7.68
C GLY A 318 -0.90 -16.89 6.22
N ALA A 319 0.06 -16.39 5.45
CA ALA A 319 0.16 -16.55 4.00
C ALA A 319 -1.15 -16.22 3.27
N GLN A 320 -1.79 -15.11 3.66
CA GLN A 320 -3.13 -14.73 3.18
C GLN A 320 -3.20 -13.26 2.77
N ASN A 321 -4.00 -13.00 1.74
CA ASN A 321 -4.39 -11.66 1.34
C ASN A 321 -5.61 -11.21 2.15
N THR A 322 -5.59 -9.97 2.62
CA THR A 322 -6.74 -9.26 3.17
C THR A 322 -7.05 -8.11 2.24
N ALA A 323 -8.22 -8.13 1.61
CA ALA A 323 -8.68 -7.01 0.80
C ALA A 323 -9.39 -6.00 1.69
N TYR A 324 -9.01 -4.74 1.55
CA TYR A 324 -9.74 -3.60 2.08
C TYR A 324 -10.52 -2.93 0.97
N LEU A 325 -11.67 -2.39 1.32
CA LEU A 325 -12.46 -1.56 0.44
C LEU A 325 -12.80 -0.26 1.15
N LEU A 326 -12.60 0.84 0.44
CA LEU A 326 -13.03 2.18 0.80
C LEU A 326 -14.30 2.52 0.02
N GLU A 327 -15.25 3.15 0.69
CA GLU A 327 -16.44 3.73 0.07
C GLU A 327 -16.61 5.16 0.57
N VAL A 328 -16.85 6.09 -0.34
CA VAL A 328 -17.41 7.41 -0.01
C VAL A 328 -18.83 7.48 -0.56
N THR A 329 -19.79 7.55 0.35
CA THR A 329 -21.20 7.59 -0.02
C THR A 329 -21.55 8.84 -0.82
N ALA A 330 -22.59 8.75 -1.63
CA ALA A 330 -23.28 9.93 -2.17
C ALA A 330 -23.67 10.94 -1.06
N ASP A 331 -24.01 12.17 -1.46
CA ASP A 331 -24.70 13.14 -0.58
C ASP A 331 -25.86 12.47 0.16
N GLN A 332 -25.72 12.37 1.49
CA GLN A 332 -26.76 11.91 2.40
C GLN A 332 -27.77 13.04 2.70
N PRO A 333 -28.97 12.73 3.24
CA PRO A 333 -29.86 13.75 3.79
C PRO A 333 -29.11 14.64 4.81
N GLY A 334 -29.07 15.95 4.56
CA GLY A 334 -28.19 16.89 5.30
C GLY A 334 -26.93 17.30 4.54
N GLY A 335 -26.68 16.70 3.37
CA GLY A 335 -25.65 17.09 2.41
C GLY A 335 -24.25 16.76 2.88
N TYR A 336 -24.00 15.60 3.47
CA TYR A 336 -22.65 15.14 3.84
C TYR A 336 -22.35 13.80 3.18
N HIS A 337 -21.08 13.43 3.14
CA HIS A 337 -20.62 12.09 2.75
C HIS A 337 -20.17 11.31 3.98
N ALA A 338 -20.23 9.98 3.90
CA ALA A 338 -19.59 9.09 4.84
C ALA A 338 -18.45 8.36 4.14
N SER A 339 -17.24 8.43 4.72
CA SER A 339 -16.10 7.60 4.31
C SER A 339 -16.08 6.34 5.17
N ASN A 340 -16.25 5.18 4.55
CA ASN A 340 -16.36 3.88 5.21
C ASN A 340 -15.22 2.96 4.75
N ILE A 341 -14.75 2.12 5.67
CA ILE A 341 -13.75 1.09 5.38
C ILE A 341 -14.29 -0.28 5.73
N TYR A 342 -14.03 -1.24 4.84
CA TYR A 342 -14.53 -2.61 4.88
C TYR A 342 -13.38 -3.59 4.71
N THR A 343 -13.55 -4.82 5.20
CA THR A 343 -12.88 -5.97 4.59
C THR A 343 -13.74 -6.48 3.44
N LEU A 344 -13.10 -6.97 2.37
CA LEU A 344 -13.79 -7.49 1.19
C LEU A 344 -13.50 -8.98 1.01
N ASN A 345 -14.55 -9.80 0.99
CA ASN A 345 -14.47 -11.18 0.54
C ASN A 345 -14.52 -11.21 -0.99
N THR A 346 -13.37 -11.39 -1.62
CA THR A 346 -13.22 -11.33 -3.08
C THR A 346 -13.81 -12.53 -3.82
N SER A 347 -14.11 -13.63 -3.12
CA SER A 347 -14.76 -14.80 -3.71
C SER A 347 -16.27 -14.63 -3.82
N LEU A 348 -16.86 -13.76 -3.00
CA LEU A 348 -18.30 -13.47 -2.96
C LEU A 348 -18.63 -12.03 -3.37
N ASN A 349 -17.62 -11.18 -3.55
CA ASN A 349 -17.73 -9.72 -3.63
C ASN A 349 -18.60 -9.16 -2.48
N GLU A 350 -18.32 -9.62 -1.27
CA GLU A 350 -19.09 -9.34 -0.06
C GLU A 350 -18.26 -8.46 0.89
N ALA A 351 -18.73 -7.24 1.18
CA ALA A 351 -17.99 -6.27 1.97
C ALA A 351 -18.53 -6.19 3.41
N PHE A 352 -17.65 -6.42 4.40
CA PHE A 352 -17.95 -6.34 5.82
C PHE A 352 -17.39 -5.05 6.40
N ARG A 353 -18.27 -4.16 6.88
CA ARG A 353 -17.84 -2.85 7.37
C ARG A 353 -17.03 -2.99 8.64
N ILE A 354 -15.83 -2.40 8.63
CA ILE A 354 -15.00 -2.24 9.82
C ILE A 354 -15.50 -1.01 10.58
N ASN A 355 -15.53 0.16 9.92
CA ASN A 355 -15.99 1.42 10.55
C ASN A 355 -16.31 2.52 9.52
N SER A 356 -16.81 3.67 9.97
CA SER A 356 -16.57 4.92 9.24
C SER A 356 -15.21 5.45 9.66
N ILE A 357 -14.41 5.91 8.70
CA ILE A 357 -13.11 6.53 8.94
C ILE A 357 -13.29 7.83 9.74
N PHE A 358 -14.29 8.63 9.37
CA PHE A 358 -14.68 9.82 10.11
C PHE A 358 -16.00 9.57 10.85
N ALA A 359 -16.25 10.30 11.94
CA ALA A 359 -17.52 10.18 12.66
C ALA A 359 -18.70 10.38 11.69
N ASN A 360 -19.73 9.55 11.78
CA ASN A 360 -20.96 9.70 10.99
C ASN A 360 -21.93 10.66 11.73
N PRO A 361 -22.63 11.57 11.04
CA PRO A 361 -23.64 12.40 11.68
C PRO A 361 -24.81 11.61 12.27
N ALA A 362 -25.30 12.10 13.41
CA ALA A 362 -26.72 11.94 13.71
C ALA A 362 -27.53 12.71 12.65
N VAL A 363 -28.76 12.28 12.34
CA VAL A 363 -29.65 12.82 11.29
C VAL A 363 -30.13 14.27 11.56
N VAL A 364 -29.42 15.02 12.39
CA VAL A 364 -29.78 16.37 12.87
C VAL A 364 -28.78 17.39 12.29
N PRO A 365 -29.23 18.60 11.89
CA PRO A 365 -28.34 19.66 11.45
C PRO A 365 -27.18 19.89 12.42
N VAL A 366 -25.96 19.96 11.87
CA VAL A 366 -24.73 20.14 12.64
C VAL A 366 -24.65 21.57 13.17
N THR A 367 -24.76 21.76 14.48
CA THR A 367 -24.57 23.07 15.14
C THR A 367 -23.17 23.24 15.72
N ASN A 368 -22.39 22.15 15.83
CA ASN A 368 -21.04 22.17 16.36
C ASN A 368 -20.00 22.31 15.23
N PRO A 369 -19.13 23.34 15.27
CA PRO A 369 -18.17 23.59 14.19
C PRO A 369 -17.05 22.53 14.11
N ILE A 370 -16.69 21.86 15.21
CA ILE A 370 -15.69 20.78 15.17
C ILE A 370 -16.22 19.61 14.33
N ILE A 371 -17.48 19.27 14.57
CA ILE A 371 -18.17 18.19 13.89
C ILE A 371 -18.35 18.55 12.39
N ALA A 372 -18.67 19.80 12.09
CA ALA A 372 -18.77 20.28 10.70
C ALA A 372 -17.46 20.11 9.93
N ASN A 373 -16.30 20.32 10.56
CA ASN A 373 -15.00 20.07 9.95
C ASN A 373 -14.78 18.59 9.64
N THR A 374 -15.08 17.70 10.59
CA THR A 374 -14.98 16.24 10.38
C THR A 374 -15.85 15.77 9.22
N TYR A 375 -17.09 16.26 9.17
CA TYR A 375 -18.00 15.89 8.10
C TYR A 375 -17.59 16.44 6.76
N ALA A 376 -16.69 17.41 6.66
CA ALA A 376 -16.22 18.00 5.40
C ALA A 376 -15.03 17.23 4.76
N LEU A 377 -14.65 16.08 5.34
CA LEU A 377 -13.52 15.26 4.90
C LEU A 377 -14.02 13.99 4.22
N ASP A 378 -13.44 13.71 3.05
CA ASP A 378 -13.61 12.44 2.35
C ASP A 378 -12.26 11.73 2.28
N ALA A 379 -12.15 10.50 2.77
CA ALA A 379 -11.04 9.62 2.39
C ALA A 379 -11.38 9.09 1.00
N ILE A 380 -10.60 9.47 0.00
CA ILE A 380 -10.92 9.24 -1.42
C ILE A 380 -10.15 8.08 -2.05
N ASP A 381 -9.11 7.60 -1.37
CA ASP A 381 -8.23 6.52 -1.83
C ASP A 381 -7.46 5.93 -0.63
N ILE A 382 -7.08 4.65 -0.68
CA ILE A 382 -6.38 3.95 0.40
C ILE A 382 -5.16 3.16 -0.12
N ALA A 383 -4.14 3.05 0.73
CA ALA A 383 -2.99 2.19 0.45
C ALA A 383 -2.55 1.43 1.71
N ALA A 384 -2.75 0.13 1.73
CA ALA A 384 -2.28 -0.78 2.76
C ALA A 384 -0.75 -0.79 2.80
N ALA A 385 -0.20 -0.48 3.98
CA ALA A 385 1.25 -0.48 4.14
C ALA A 385 1.81 -1.90 4.14
N ILE A 386 3.02 -2.05 3.62
CA ILE A 386 3.86 -3.23 3.82
C ILE A 386 4.97 -2.94 4.83
N ASN A 387 5.58 -4.00 5.37
CA ASN A 387 6.83 -3.83 6.09
C ASN A 387 7.92 -3.43 5.10
N ALA A 388 8.46 -2.22 5.27
CA ALA A 388 9.55 -1.75 4.43
C ALA A 388 10.80 -2.63 4.63
N PRO A 389 11.54 -2.96 3.56
CA PRO A 389 12.78 -3.71 3.67
C PRO A 389 13.88 -2.87 4.32
N LEU A 390 14.85 -3.53 4.94
CA LEU A 390 16.14 -2.93 5.21
C LEU A 390 16.83 -2.63 3.89
N ILE A 391 17.35 -1.42 3.74
CA ILE A 391 18.01 -0.99 2.51
C ILE A 391 19.51 -0.99 2.74
N TRP A 392 20.25 -1.65 1.86
CA TRP A 392 21.70 -1.55 1.83
C TRP A 392 22.13 -0.17 1.32
N SER A 393 22.84 0.58 2.16
CA SER A 393 23.40 1.89 1.84
C SER A 393 24.85 1.80 1.36
N GLY A 394 25.63 0.85 1.90
CA GLY A 394 27.04 0.65 1.55
C GLY A 394 27.97 1.84 1.82
N PHE A 395 27.54 2.80 2.64
CA PHE A 395 28.27 4.05 2.85
C PHE A 395 29.47 3.95 3.79
N VAL A 396 29.55 2.89 4.61
CA VAL A 396 30.65 2.72 5.56
C VAL A 396 31.64 1.67 5.09
N SER A 397 31.17 0.51 4.62
CA SER A 397 31.99 -0.58 4.10
C SER A 397 31.19 -1.52 3.20
N ASP A 398 31.84 -2.55 2.68
CA ASP A 398 31.22 -3.68 1.98
C ASP A 398 30.67 -4.75 2.94
N GLU A 399 31.02 -4.70 4.22
CA GLU A 399 30.74 -5.76 5.19
C GLU A 399 29.25 -5.84 5.58
N TRP A 400 28.60 -6.99 5.29
CA TRP A 400 27.19 -7.25 5.62
C TRP A 400 26.88 -7.05 7.11
N THR A 401 27.82 -7.41 7.98
CA THR A 401 27.64 -7.37 9.44
C THR A 401 27.77 -5.97 10.05
N ASN A 402 28.11 -4.94 9.26
CA ASN A 402 28.19 -3.58 9.77
C ASN A 402 26.81 -2.92 9.77
N PRO A 403 26.21 -2.61 10.94
CA PRO A 403 24.88 -2.04 11.03
C PRO A 403 24.76 -0.67 10.34
N LEU A 404 25.86 0.08 10.19
CA LEU A 404 25.84 1.40 9.54
C LEU A 404 25.75 1.34 8.01
N ASN A 405 25.88 0.15 7.42
CA ASN A 405 25.63 -0.07 6.00
C ASN A 405 24.15 -0.33 5.70
N TRP A 406 23.28 -0.36 6.71
CA TRP A 406 21.86 -0.65 6.58
C TRP A 406 21.02 0.55 6.96
N VAL A 407 19.87 0.69 6.31
CA VAL A 407 18.84 1.66 6.70
C VAL A 407 17.57 0.90 7.07
N PRO A 408 17.07 1.03 8.32
CA PRO A 408 17.72 1.70 9.45
C PRO A 408 18.99 0.96 9.95
N ASN A 409 19.84 1.65 10.72
CA ASN A 409 21.20 1.22 11.11
C ASN A 409 21.25 -0.05 11.99
N ARG A 410 20.96 -1.22 11.41
CA ARG A 410 21.03 -2.53 12.05
C ARG A 410 21.22 -3.64 11.04
N VAL A 411 21.83 -4.75 11.48
CA VAL A 411 22.03 -5.93 10.63
C VAL A 411 20.69 -6.68 10.44
N PRO A 412 20.40 -7.18 9.23
CA PRO A 412 19.24 -8.02 8.96
C PRO A 412 19.17 -9.26 9.84
N THR A 413 17.95 -9.63 10.21
CA THR A 413 17.58 -10.88 10.86
C THR A 413 16.76 -11.74 9.90
N ILE A 414 16.43 -12.97 10.32
CA ILE A 414 15.60 -13.89 9.53
C ILE A 414 14.18 -13.36 9.25
N ASN A 415 13.76 -12.29 9.93
CA ASN A 415 12.46 -11.65 9.74
C ASN A 415 12.52 -10.37 8.89
N ASP A 416 13.72 -9.95 8.48
CA ASP A 416 13.90 -8.71 7.73
C ASP A 416 14.00 -8.97 6.23
N ASP A 417 13.17 -8.28 5.46
CA ASP A 417 13.42 -8.19 4.03
C ASP A 417 14.60 -7.25 3.76
N VAL A 418 15.34 -7.54 2.70
CA VAL A 418 16.54 -6.81 2.33
C VAL A 418 16.47 -6.38 0.88
N LEU A 419 16.59 -5.07 0.65
CA LEU A 419 16.77 -4.48 -0.67
C LEU A 419 18.23 -4.07 -0.87
N ILE A 420 18.86 -4.59 -1.94
CA ILE A 420 20.18 -4.17 -2.41
C ILE A 420 19.97 -3.37 -3.71
N PRO A 421 20.02 -2.03 -3.67
CA PRO A 421 19.57 -1.20 -4.80
C PRO A 421 20.58 -1.09 -5.95
N GLY A 422 21.83 -1.53 -5.76
CA GLY A 422 22.92 -1.44 -6.75
C GLY A 422 23.52 -0.04 -6.91
N THR A 423 22.67 0.98 -7.05
CA THR A 423 23.03 2.39 -6.91
C THR A 423 22.12 3.04 -5.87
N TYR A 424 22.68 3.79 -4.93
CA TYR A 424 21.86 4.54 -3.98
C TYR A 424 21.54 5.92 -4.56
N THR A 425 20.27 6.16 -4.90
CA THR A 425 19.77 7.51 -5.23
C THR A 425 18.91 7.99 -4.06
N PRO A 426 19.39 8.92 -3.21
CA PRO A 426 18.59 9.46 -2.12
C PRO A 426 17.41 10.27 -2.65
N GLY A 427 16.32 10.34 -1.86
CA GLY A 427 15.32 11.40 -2.08
C GLY A 427 14.45 11.73 -0.87
N ASN A 428 15.08 11.91 0.29
CA ASN A 428 14.88 13.10 1.12
C ASN A 428 16.26 13.43 1.76
N PRO A 429 16.60 14.70 2.08
CA PRO A 429 17.96 15.23 1.99
C PRO A 429 18.87 14.72 3.12
N LEU A 430 19.99 14.10 2.76
CA LEU A 430 21.16 14.11 3.62
C LEU A 430 21.84 15.47 3.48
N SER A 431 21.26 16.49 4.13
CA SER A 431 21.85 17.85 4.21
C SER A 431 22.95 17.98 5.28
N THR A 432 23.52 16.89 5.81
CA THR A 432 24.64 16.97 6.76
C THR A 432 25.72 15.89 6.63
N SER A 433 25.72 15.04 5.60
CA SER A 433 26.90 14.20 5.33
C SER A 433 27.86 14.95 4.40
N THR A 434 28.85 15.60 4.99
CA THR A 434 29.92 16.30 4.27
C THR A 434 30.88 15.28 3.66
N PHE A 435 30.69 14.92 2.39
CA PHE A 435 31.78 14.44 1.54
C PHE A 435 31.80 15.24 0.23
N PRO A 436 32.98 15.70 -0.22
CA PRO A 436 33.12 16.46 -1.45
C PRO A 436 33.19 15.53 -2.67
N GLY A 437 32.37 15.81 -3.70
CA GLY A 437 32.53 15.23 -5.04
C GLY A 437 31.43 14.25 -5.48
N THR A 438 31.33 14.07 -6.80
CA THR A 438 30.41 13.17 -7.55
C THR A 438 30.07 11.90 -6.77
N THR A 439 28.78 11.69 -6.49
CA THR A 439 28.23 10.65 -5.60
C THR A 439 29.01 9.32 -5.72
N PRO A 440 29.79 8.89 -4.71
CA PRO A 440 30.55 7.66 -4.81
C PRO A 440 29.58 6.48 -4.97
N THR A 441 29.93 5.54 -5.85
CA THR A 441 29.18 4.29 -6.00
C THR A 441 29.24 3.55 -4.65
N PRO A 442 28.09 3.22 -4.03
CA PRO A 442 28.07 2.50 -2.77
C PRO A 442 28.91 1.22 -2.81
N ASN A 443 29.59 0.91 -1.70
CA ASN A 443 30.20 -0.41 -1.55
C ASN A 443 29.11 -1.48 -1.71
N GLN A 444 29.39 -2.53 -2.46
CA GLN A 444 28.45 -3.63 -2.66
C GLN A 444 28.62 -4.68 -1.55
N PRO A 445 27.54 -5.29 -1.06
CA PRO A 445 27.62 -6.17 0.11
C PRO A 445 28.48 -7.41 -0.12
N VAL A 446 29.31 -7.71 0.88
CA VAL A 446 30.10 -8.92 1.00
C VAL A 446 29.75 -9.63 2.31
N VAL A 447 29.43 -10.92 2.21
CA VAL A 447 29.18 -11.81 3.35
C VAL A 447 30.45 -12.61 3.63
N ARG A 448 31.17 -12.24 4.69
CA ARG A 448 32.44 -12.89 5.09
C ARG A 448 32.30 -13.83 6.28
N PHE A 449 31.24 -13.68 7.06
CA PHE A 449 30.99 -14.44 8.29
C PHE A 449 29.83 -15.41 8.12
N ALA A 450 29.92 -16.57 8.76
CA ALA A 450 28.83 -17.54 8.78
C ALA A 450 27.64 -17.01 9.59
N GLY A 451 26.45 -17.53 9.28
CA GLY A 451 25.23 -17.28 10.05
C GLY A 451 24.49 -15.99 9.70
N GLN A 452 24.78 -15.37 8.54
CA GLN A 452 23.97 -14.23 8.09
C GLN A 452 22.61 -14.70 7.61
N VAL A 453 21.59 -13.89 7.88
CA VAL A 453 20.19 -14.25 7.62
C VAL A 453 19.42 -13.07 7.03
N ALA A 454 18.40 -13.36 6.25
CA ALA A 454 17.36 -12.43 5.80
C ALA A 454 16.05 -13.19 5.61
N ASN A 455 14.91 -12.50 5.70
CA ASN A 455 13.62 -13.09 5.34
C ASN A 455 13.50 -13.27 3.83
N SER A 456 13.69 -12.18 3.08
CA SER A 456 13.70 -12.17 1.62
C SER A 456 14.77 -11.20 1.14
N ILE A 457 15.29 -11.42 -0.07
CA ILE A 457 16.25 -10.50 -0.69
C ILE A 457 15.74 -10.07 -2.06
N ARG A 458 15.83 -8.78 -2.35
CA ARG A 458 15.70 -8.25 -3.71
C ARG A 458 16.94 -7.47 -4.08
N MET A 459 17.49 -7.77 -5.25
CA MET A 459 18.59 -7.05 -5.87
C MET A 459 18.07 -6.33 -7.11
N ASN A 460 18.38 -5.05 -7.26
CA ASN A 460 18.08 -4.29 -8.47
C ASN A 460 19.22 -4.39 -9.49
N THR A 461 19.01 -3.80 -10.67
CA THR A 461 20.02 -3.73 -11.73
C THR A 461 21.33 -3.18 -11.18
N VAL A 462 22.45 -3.75 -11.63
CA VAL A 462 23.83 -3.40 -11.21
C VAL A 462 24.19 -3.67 -9.74
N ALA A 463 23.28 -4.19 -8.92
CA ALA A 463 23.62 -4.64 -7.57
C ALA A 463 24.58 -5.83 -7.61
N VAL A 464 25.52 -5.88 -6.67
CA VAL A 464 26.43 -7.02 -6.52
C VAL A 464 26.32 -7.56 -5.10
N LEU A 465 26.19 -8.87 -4.94
CA LEU A 465 26.27 -9.56 -3.65
C LEU A 465 27.38 -10.58 -3.74
N THR A 466 28.39 -10.48 -2.88
CA THR A 466 29.52 -11.42 -2.87
C THR A 466 29.52 -12.26 -1.61
N LEU A 467 29.64 -13.57 -1.75
CA LEU A 467 29.74 -14.54 -0.65
C LEU A 467 31.16 -15.09 -0.65
N VAL A 468 31.88 -14.95 0.46
CA VAL A 468 33.28 -15.38 0.59
C VAL A 468 33.40 -16.39 1.71
N SER A 469 34.09 -17.52 1.50
CA SER A 469 34.31 -18.52 2.55
C SER A 469 34.98 -17.91 3.80
N PRO A 470 34.53 -18.22 5.04
CA PRO A 470 33.50 -19.20 5.42
C PRO A 470 32.07 -18.62 5.49
N GLY A 471 31.81 -17.47 4.87
CA GLY A 471 30.56 -16.75 4.90
C GLY A 471 29.37 -17.55 4.38
N THR A 472 28.25 -17.45 5.11
CA THR A 472 26.99 -18.11 4.77
C THR A 472 25.83 -17.13 4.92
N LEU A 473 24.94 -17.11 3.93
CA LEU A 473 23.71 -16.32 3.93
C LEU A 473 22.51 -17.24 3.75
N GLN A 474 21.60 -17.24 4.71
CA GLN A 474 20.33 -17.94 4.65
C GLN A 474 19.18 -16.96 4.40
N VAL A 475 18.42 -17.19 3.33
CA VAL A 475 17.20 -16.45 3.00
C VAL A 475 16.01 -17.34 3.30
N ALA A 476 15.14 -16.91 4.21
CA ALA A 476 14.01 -17.72 4.69
C ALA A 476 13.00 -18.04 3.58
N THR A 477 12.72 -17.06 2.72
CA THR A 477 11.72 -17.12 1.66
C THR A 477 12.39 -16.87 0.30
N ASN A 478 12.04 -15.80 -0.40
CA ASN A 478 12.41 -15.59 -1.79
C ASN A 478 13.67 -14.75 -1.93
N PHE A 479 14.48 -15.08 -2.95
CA PHE A 479 15.58 -14.28 -3.43
C PHE A 479 15.29 -13.86 -4.87
N ILE A 480 15.16 -12.56 -5.11
CA ILE A 480 14.90 -11.98 -6.43
C ILE A 480 16.14 -11.20 -6.89
N ASN A 481 16.87 -11.75 -7.85
CA ASN A 481 17.92 -11.04 -8.57
C ASN A 481 17.36 -10.40 -9.85
N ASN A 482 17.09 -9.10 -9.83
CA ASN A 482 16.54 -8.36 -10.97
C ASN A 482 17.63 -7.50 -11.64
N GLY A 483 18.51 -8.13 -12.42
CA GLY A 483 19.58 -7.46 -13.15
C GLY A 483 20.87 -7.22 -12.36
N GLY A 484 21.02 -7.83 -11.18
CA GLY A 484 22.22 -7.79 -10.36
C GLY A 484 23.16 -8.98 -10.60
N THR A 485 24.24 -9.06 -9.83
CA THR A 485 25.25 -10.12 -9.87
C THR A 485 25.44 -10.74 -8.49
N VAL A 486 25.25 -12.05 -8.37
CA VAL A 486 25.60 -12.82 -7.18
C VAL A 486 26.91 -13.55 -7.44
N ASN A 487 27.93 -13.31 -6.62
CA ASN A 487 29.23 -13.98 -6.70
C ASN A 487 29.41 -14.91 -5.49
N SER A 488 29.79 -16.16 -5.72
CA SER A 488 30.30 -17.06 -4.69
C SER A 488 31.79 -17.33 -4.91
N ASN A 489 32.60 -16.84 -3.97
CA ASN A 489 34.03 -17.11 -3.83
C ASN A 489 34.21 -18.13 -2.69
N GLY A 490 33.55 -19.28 -2.80
CA GLY A 490 33.52 -20.36 -1.80
C GLY A 490 32.59 -20.13 -0.60
N GLY A 491 31.84 -19.03 -0.57
CA GLY A 491 30.76 -18.81 0.42
C GLY A 491 29.43 -19.45 -0.03
N SER A 492 28.49 -19.67 0.90
CA SER A 492 27.21 -20.32 0.57
C SER A 492 26.00 -19.41 0.70
N LEU A 493 25.06 -19.57 -0.23
CA LEU A 493 23.72 -18.99 -0.19
C LEU A 493 22.71 -20.14 -0.14
N THR A 494 21.82 -20.09 0.85
CA THR A 494 20.68 -21.01 0.95
C THR A 494 19.39 -20.20 0.86
N VAL A 495 18.47 -20.60 0.00
CA VAL A 495 17.17 -19.93 -0.19
C VAL A 495 16.06 -20.95 0.10
N GLY A 496 15.16 -20.60 1.02
CA GLY A 496 14.07 -21.47 1.45
C GLY A 496 12.86 -21.48 0.52
N GLY A 497 12.65 -20.39 -0.24
CA GLY A 497 11.61 -20.25 -1.25
C GLY A 497 12.18 -20.15 -2.66
N ASP A 498 11.60 -19.28 -3.49
CA ASP A 498 11.99 -19.13 -4.88
C ASP A 498 13.29 -18.35 -5.03
N PHE A 499 14.22 -18.87 -5.84
CA PHE A 499 15.34 -18.11 -6.38
C PHE A 499 15.00 -17.67 -7.82
N VAL A 500 14.68 -16.40 -8.00
CA VAL A 500 14.34 -15.81 -9.30
C VAL A 500 15.51 -14.98 -9.78
N ASN A 501 16.06 -15.29 -10.95
CA ASN A 501 17.12 -14.52 -11.58
C ASN A 501 16.67 -13.98 -12.94
N THR A 502 16.25 -12.72 -12.99
CA THR A 502 15.80 -12.02 -14.19
C THR A 502 16.87 -11.07 -14.68
N ASN A 503 17.44 -11.33 -15.86
CA ASN A 503 18.51 -10.52 -16.47
C ASN A 503 19.76 -10.32 -15.59
N GLY A 504 19.95 -11.12 -14.54
CA GLY A 504 21.07 -11.06 -13.63
C GLY A 504 22.07 -12.20 -13.83
N THR A 505 23.21 -12.10 -13.15
CA THR A 505 24.31 -13.07 -13.25
C THR A 505 24.50 -13.80 -11.92
N VAL A 506 24.76 -15.10 -11.97
CA VAL A 506 25.20 -15.90 -10.81
C VAL A 506 26.53 -16.55 -11.16
N ASN A 507 27.58 -16.12 -10.48
CA ASN A 507 28.93 -16.64 -10.63
C ASN A 507 29.27 -17.50 -9.41
N SER A 508 29.71 -18.72 -9.63
CA SER A 508 30.21 -19.60 -8.57
C SER A 508 31.56 -20.16 -9.00
N THR A 509 32.57 -20.02 -8.14
CA THR A 509 33.87 -20.69 -8.29
C THR A 509 33.94 -21.92 -7.41
#